data_AF-A0A8D0GDG6-F1
#
_entry.id   AF-A0A8D0GDG6-F1
#
_cell.length_a   1.000
_cell.length_b   1.000
_cell.length_c   1.000
_cell.angle_alpha   90.00
_cell.angle_beta   90.00
_cell.angle_gamma   90.00
#
_symmetry.space_group_name_H-M   'P 1'
#
loop_
_entity.id
_entity.type
_entity.pdbx_description
1 polymer ?
#
loop_
_entity_poly.entity_id
_entity_poly.type
_entity_poly.pdbx_seq_one_letter_code
_entity_poly.pdbx_strand_id
1 'polypeptide(L)'
;MNRSQSEYCNVGTKTYLTNHPAKKFVFDFMRVLIIDNLCLTPASKQTPLIDLLLEASPERSTRTQQKEFQTHILDSVMDHLLAADVLLGEDASLPITSGGSYQVLVNNVFYFTQRVVDKLWQGMFNKESKLLVDFIIQLIAQSKRRSQGLSLDAVYHCLNRTILYQFSRPHKTVPQQVALLDSLRVLTVNRNLILGPGNHD
;
A
#
# COMPACT_ATOMS: atom_id res chain seq x y z
N MET A 1 15.38 19.41 -44.50
CA MET A 1 15.96 19.69 -43.16
C MET A 1 14.80 19.63 -42.16
N ASN A 2 14.52 18.44 -41.65
CA ASN A 2 13.39 18.16 -40.76
C ASN A 2 13.73 18.69 -39.36
N ARG A 3 13.10 19.80 -38.95
CA ARG A 3 12.98 20.14 -37.54
C ARG A 3 11.55 19.83 -37.12
N SER A 4 11.44 18.72 -36.43
CA SER A 4 10.32 18.24 -35.65
C SER A 4 9.59 19.39 -34.96
N GLN A 5 8.30 19.52 -35.30
CA GLN A 5 7.33 20.29 -34.56
C GLN A 5 7.37 19.79 -33.13
N SER A 6 7.99 20.58 -32.25
CA SER A 6 7.74 20.52 -30.82
C SER A 6 6.23 20.62 -30.65
N GLU A 7 5.60 19.49 -30.32
CA GLU A 7 4.23 19.44 -29.81
C GLU A 7 4.20 20.36 -28.58
N TYR A 8 3.81 21.61 -28.82
CA TYR A 8 3.37 22.50 -27.77
C TYR A 8 2.14 21.85 -27.16
N CYS A 9 2.34 21.08 -26.08
CA CYS A 9 1.28 20.70 -25.18
C CYS A 9 0.54 21.98 -24.81
N ASN A 10 -0.64 22.13 -25.39
CA ASN A 10 -1.52 23.26 -25.17
C ASN A 10 -2.05 23.16 -23.74
N VAL A 11 -1.29 23.65 -22.75
CA VAL A 11 -1.69 23.70 -21.33
C VAL A 11 -2.71 24.83 -21.14
N GLY A 12 -3.83 24.74 -21.85
CA GLY A 12 -4.91 25.72 -21.91
C GLY A 12 -6.01 25.52 -20.87
N THR A 13 -5.80 24.68 -19.86
CA THR A 13 -6.74 24.47 -18.75
C THR A 13 -5.91 24.09 -17.52
N LYS A 14 -6.32 24.47 -16.31
CA LYS A 14 -5.59 24.09 -15.08
C LYS A 14 -5.53 22.56 -14.96
N THR A 15 -4.50 21.93 -15.51
CA THR A 15 -4.34 20.49 -15.47
C THR A 15 -3.78 20.11 -14.11
N TYR A 16 -4.60 19.44 -13.29
CA TYR A 16 -4.14 18.85 -12.04
C TYR A 16 -3.28 17.61 -12.34
N LEU A 17 -2.30 17.30 -11.49
CA LEU A 17 -1.41 16.13 -11.68
C LEU A 17 -2.20 14.84 -11.91
N THR A 18 -3.33 14.65 -11.24
CA THR A 18 -4.20 13.47 -11.37
C THR A 18 -4.93 13.36 -12.72
N ASN A 19 -4.98 14.45 -13.50
CA ASN A 19 -5.61 14.52 -14.81
C ASN A 19 -4.62 14.79 -15.95
N HIS A 20 -3.33 14.95 -15.66
CA HIS A 20 -2.31 15.24 -16.65
C HIS A 20 -1.98 14.00 -17.50
N PRO A 21 -1.73 14.13 -18.82
CA PRO A 21 -1.37 12.98 -19.68
C PRO A 21 -0.15 12.21 -19.18
N ALA A 22 0.83 12.92 -18.63
CA ALA A 22 2.05 12.31 -18.08
C ALA A 22 1.88 11.71 -16.67
N LYS A 23 0.68 11.75 -16.07
CA LYS A 23 0.46 11.30 -14.69
C LYS A 23 1.00 9.90 -14.43
N LYS A 24 0.80 8.99 -15.40
CA LYS A 24 1.22 7.60 -15.29
C LYS A 24 2.72 7.48 -15.07
N PHE A 25 3.53 8.20 -15.85
CA PHE A 25 4.98 8.18 -15.72
C PHE A 25 5.45 8.70 -14.34
N VAL A 26 4.79 9.73 -13.82
CA VAL A 26 5.11 10.29 -12.51
C VAL A 26 4.78 9.30 -11.39
N PHE A 27 3.59 8.69 -11.42
CA PHE A 27 3.20 7.67 -10.43
C PHE A 27 4.06 6.40 -10.53
N ASP A 28 4.39 5.95 -11.75
CA ASP A 28 5.28 4.81 -11.96
C ASP A 28 6.68 5.10 -11.39
N PHE A 29 7.22 6.30 -11.63
CA PHE A 29 8.49 6.73 -11.05
C PHE A 29 8.46 6.77 -9.51
N MET A 30 7.41 7.36 -8.93
CA MET A 30 7.25 7.37 -7.47
C MET A 30 7.14 5.96 -6.88
N ARG A 31 6.43 5.05 -7.55
CA ARG A 31 6.38 3.63 -7.14
C ARG A 31 7.78 3.02 -7.16
N VAL A 32 8.53 3.17 -8.25
CA VAL A 32 9.91 2.63 -8.36
C VAL A 32 10.78 3.16 -7.22
N LEU A 33 10.72 4.47 -6.93
CA LEU A 33 11.46 5.05 -5.81
C LEU A 33 11.09 4.44 -4.45
N ILE A 34 9.79 4.24 -4.19
CA ILE A 34 9.33 3.62 -2.94
C ILE A 34 9.86 2.20 -2.84
N ILE A 35 9.70 1.41 -3.91
CA ILE A 35 10.10 0.00 -3.96
C ILE A 35 11.61 -0.16 -3.74
N ASP A 36 12.44 0.62 -4.43
CA ASP A 36 13.89 0.63 -4.21
C ASP A 36 14.26 1.00 -2.77
N ASN A 37 13.51 1.93 -2.16
CA ASN A 37 13.76 2.36 -0.79
C ASN A 37 13.42 1.28 0.25
N LEU A 38 12.49 0.37 -0.05
CA LEU A 38 12.12 -0.71 0.88
C LEU A 38 13.29 -1.64 1.20
N CYS A 39 14.23 -1.83 0.27
CA CYS A 39 15.40 -2.69 0.50
C CYS A 39 16.49 -2.01 1.33
N LEU A 40 16.44 -0.69 1.52
CA LEU A 40 17.52 0.08 2.14
C LEU A 40 17.25 0.33 3.62
N THR A 41 18.29 0.22 4.43
CA THR A 41 18.22 0.63 5.84
C THR A 41 18.03 2.15 5.89
N PRO A 42 16.96 2.66 6.52
CA PRO A 42 16.77 4.10 6.66
C PRO A 42 17.96 4.71 7.39
N ALA A 43 18.48 5.84 6.90
CA ALA A 43 19.50 6.59 7.61
C ALA A 43 18.94 7.04 8.98
N SER A 44 19.77 6.99 10.03
CA SER A 44 19.32 7.39 11.36
C SER A 44 18.82 8.83 11.32
N LYS A 45 17.57 9.05 11.78
CA LYS A 45 16.83 10.34 11.78
C LYS A 45 16.21 10.79 10.46
N GLN A 46 16.30 10.02 9.38
CA GLN A 46 15.61 10.40 8.14
C GLN A 46 14.14 9.99 8.18
N THR A 47 13.24 10.91 7.81
CA THR A 47 11.83 10.60 7.58
C THR A 47 11.71 9.58 6.45
N PRO A 48 11.01 8.44 6.66
CA PRO A 48 10.79 7.44 5.61
C PRO A 48 10.20 8.07 4.34
N LEU A 49 10.65 7.62 3.16
CA LEU A 49 10.22 8.20 1.88
C LEU A 49 8.70 8.16 1.71
N ILE A 50 8.05 7.08 2.18
CA ILE A 50 6.61 6.95 2.11
C ILE A 50 5.90 8.07 2.90
N ASP A 51 6.41 8.48 4.05
CA ASP A 51 5.80 9.55 4.85
C ASP A 51 5.95 10.89 4.14
N LEU A 52 7.14 11.16 3.61
CA LEU A 52 7.39 12.37 2.81
C LEU A 52 6.45 12.46 1.62
N LEU A 53 6.25 11.36 0.90
CA LEU A 53 5.33 11.32 -0.23
C LEU A 53 3.87 11.47 0.19
N LEU A 54 3.45 10.85 1.30
CA LEU A 54 2.08 10.99 1.80
C LEU A 54 1.78 12.41 2.31
N GLU A 55 2.80 13.16 2.72
CA GLU A 55 2.69 14.57 3.11
C GLU A 55 2.93 15.55 1.96
N ALA A 56 3.47 15.08 0.83
CA ALA A 56 3.75 15.88 -0.36
C ALA A 56 2.44 16.31 -1.04
N SER A 57 1.91 17.46 -0.62
CA SER A 57 0.74 18.07 -1.21
C SER A 57 0.93 19.58 -1.38
N PRO A 58 0.56 20.16 -2.54
CA PRO A 58 0.58 21.62 -2.71
C PRO A 58 -0.37 22.31 -1.73
N GLU A 59 0.00 23.50 -1.25
CA GLU A 59 -0.82 24.30 -0.30
C GLU A 59 -2.26 24.52 -0.78
N ARG A 60 -2.48 24.58 -2.10
CA ARG A 60 -3.79 24.80 -2.72
C ARG A 60 -4.54 23.52 -3.10
N SER A 61 -4.01 22.35 -2.75
CA SER A 61 -4.65 21.07 -3.06
C SER A 61 -5.88 20.86 -2.19
N THR A 62 -6.97 20.40 -2.81
CA THR A 62 -8.18 20.03 -2.07
C THR A 62 -7.98 18.67 -1.37
N ARG A 63 -8.76 18.42 -0.31
CA ARG A 63 -8.75 17.12 0.38
C ARG A 63 -9.06 15.95 -0.56
N THR A 64 -9.93 16.16 -1.56
CA THR A 64 -10.24 15.14 -2.57
C THR A 64 -9.05 14.81 -3.45
N GLN A 65 -8.29 15.83 -3.89
CA GLN A 65 -7.08 15.63 -4.69
C GLN A 65 -5.98 14.94 -3.90
N GLN A 66 -5.79 15.31 -2.63
CA GLN A 66 -4.84 14.64 -1.74
C GLN A 66 -5.21 13.17 -1.54
N LYS A 67 -6.51 12.88 -1.31
CA LYS A 67 -7.04 11.53 -1.19
C LYS A 67 -6.78 10.70 -2.46
N GLU A 68 -7.07 11.26 -3.63
CA GLU A 68 -6.85 10.60 -4.92
C GLU A 68 -5.36 10.26 -5.12
N PHE A 69 -4.48 11.22 -4.86
CA PHE A 69 -3.03 11.04 -4.95
C PHE A 69 -2.49 9.97 -3.99
N GLN A 70 -2.82 10.07 -2.69
CA GLN A 70 -2.38 9.10 -1.69
C GLN A 70 -2.94 7.70 -1.99
N THR A 71 -4.21 7.61 -2.41
CA THR A 71 -4.82 6.34 -2.80
C THR A 71 -4.07 5.71 -3.97
N HIS A 72 -3.75 6.48 -5.02
CA HIS A 72 -3.05 5.96 -6.17
C HIS A 72 -1.64 5.43 -5.85
N ILE A 73 -0.88 6.15 -5.01
CA ILE A 73 0.46 5.69 -4.61
C ILE A 73 0.36 4.40 -3.80
N LEU A 74 -0.49 4.38 -2.76
CA LEU A 74 -0.60 3.23 -1.87
C LEU A 74 -1.10 1.98 -2.61
N ASP A 75 -2.12 2.13 -3.44
CA ASP A 75 -2.69 1.06 -4.27
C ASP A 75 -1.64 0.49 -5.25
N SER A 76 -0.92 1.37 -5.95
CA SER A 76 0.11 0.97 -6.91
C SER A 76 1.29 0.24 -6.26
N VAL A 77 1.67 0.64 -5.03
CA VAL A 77 2.70 -0.06 -4.26
C VAL A 77 2.18 -1.41 -3.76
N MET A 78 0.96 -1.48 -3.20
CA MET A 78 0.35 -2.75 -2.77
C MET A 78 0.32 -3.79 -3.90
N ASP A 79 -0.15 -3.39 -5.08
CA ASP A 79 -0.22 -4.27 -6.25
C ASP A 79 1.16 -4.79 -6.64
N HIS A 80 2.19 -3.93 -6.61
CA HIS A 80 3.54 -4.31 -6.97
C HIS A 80 4.18 -5.26 -5.95
N LEU A 81 3.94 -5.04 -4.65
CA LEU A 81 4.46 -5.92 -3.60
C LEU A 81 3.89 -7.33 -3.72
N LEU A 82 2.59 -7.46 -4.03
CA LEU A 82 1.98 -8.77 -4.26
C LEU A 82 2.47 -9.41 -5.56
N ALA A 83 2.49 -8.65 -6.66
CA ALA A 83 2.91 -9.15 -7.96
C ALA A 83 4.37 -9.64 -7.98
N ALA A 84 5.23 -9.03 -7.15
CA ALA A 84 6.62 -9.43 -7.03
C ALA A 84 6.90 -10.48 -5.95
N ASP A 85 5.87 -10.92 -5.21
CA ASP A 85 5.98 -11.86 -4.09
C ASP A 85 7.12 -11.49 -3.12
N VAL A 86 7.21 -10.20 -2.76
CA VAL A 86 8.43 -9.62 -2.15
C VAL A 86 8.88 -10.29 -0.85
N LEU A 87 7.98 -10.96 -0.12
CA LEU A 87 8.30 -11.63 1.14
C LEU A 87 8.65 -13.12 0.96
N LEU A 88 8.81 -13.61 -0.27
CA LEU A 88 9.39 -14.94 -0.55
C LEU A 88 10.93 -14.91 -0.65
N GLY A 89 11.55 -13.73 -0.70
CA GLY A 89 12.99 -13.53 -0.71
C GLY A 89 13.67 -14.01 -1.99
N GLU A 90 14.38 -15.14 -1.98
CA GLU A 90 15.11 -15.64 -3.17
C GLU A 90 14.17 -16.04 -4.32
N ASP A 91 12.94 -16.46 -3.99
CA ASP A 91 11.89 -16.74 -4.96
C ASP A 91 11.08 -15.48 -5.34
N ALA A 92 11.39 -14.31 -4.75
CA ALA A 92 10.74 -13.06 -5.11
C ALA A 92 11.24 -12.55 -6.46
N SER A 93 10.35 -11.92 -7.22
CA SER A 93 10.73 -11.24 -8.47
C SER A 93 11.48 -9.92 -8.25
N LEU A 94 11.61 -9.50 -6.98
CA LEU A 94 12.28 -8.27 -6.60
C LEU A 94 13.72 -8.56 -6.14
N PRO A 95 14.75 -8.15 -6.92
CA PRO A 95 16.12 -8.31 -6.47
C PRO A 95 16.38 -7.42 -5.26
N ILE A 96 16.97 -7.96 -4.20
CA ILE A 96 17.43 -7.14 -3.09
C ILE A 96 18.58 -6.27 -3.61
N THR A 97 18.36 -4.96 -3.67
CA THR A 97 19.36 -3.98 -4.13
C THR A 97 20.66 -4.12 -3.33
N SER A 98 21.80 -3.93 -3.99
CA SER A 98 23.13 -3.98 -3.34
C SER A 98 23.18 -3.12 -2.08
N GLY A 99 23.52 -3.75 -0.95
CA GLY A 99 23.52 -3.11 0.38
C GLY A 99 22.21 -3.23 1.17
N GLY A 100 21.18 -3.86 0.60
CA GLY A 100 19.92 -4.16 1.27
C GLY A 100 19.93 -5.48 2.07
N SER A 101 18.96 -5.62 2.97
CA SER A 101 18.76 -6.83 3.77
C SER A 101 17.30 -7.28 3.70
N TYR A 102 17.08 -8.59 3.61
CA TYR A 102 15.73 -9.17 3.63
C TYR A 102 14.96 -8.79 4.90
N GLN A 103 15.62 -8.72 6.06
CA GLN A 103 14.97 -8.29 7.31
C GLN A 103 14.51 -6.83 7.22
N VAL A 104 15.32 -5.97 6.59
CA VAL A 104 14.99 -4.56 6.39
C VAL A 104 13.82 -4.42 5.43
N LEU A 105 13.81 -5.19 4.34
CA LEU A 105 12.69 -5.27 3.40
C LEU A 105 11.39 -5.64 4.12
N VAL A 106 11.38 -6.71 4.91
CA VAL A 106 10.21 -7.14 5.69
C VAL A 106 9.71 -6.02 6.61
N ASN A 107 10.62 -5.43 7.39
CA ASN A 107 10.28 -4.36 8.33
C ASN A 107 9.67 -3.14 7.61
N ASN A 108 10.26 -2.75 6.48
CA ASN A 108 9.78 -1.62 5.68
C ASN A 108 8.44 -1.92 4.99
N VAL A 109 8.19 -3.16 4.55
CA VAL A 109 6.89 -3.59 4.00
C VAL A 109 5.81 -3.59 5.09
N PHE A 110 6.12 -4.04 6.31
CA PHE A 110 5.18 -3.97 7.43
C PHE A 110 4.89 -2.53 7.85
N TYR A 111 5.90 -1.66 7.84
CA TYR A 111 5.73 -0.23 8.08
C TYR A 111 4.86 0.43 7.00
N PHE A 112 5.11 0.13 5.73
CA PHE A 112 4.27 0.58 4.62
C PHE A 112 2.81 0.13 4.83
N THR A 113 2.60 -1.13 5.19
CA THR A 113 1.28 -1.69 5.49
C THR A 113 0.59 -0.90 6.61
N GLN A 114 1.31 -0.58 7.68
CA GLN A 114 0.81 0.28 8.76
C GLN A 114 0.36 1.65 8.24
N ARG A 115 1.13 2.29 7.34
CA ARG A 115 0.73 3.56 6.71
C ARG A 115 -0.53 3.44 5.87
N VAL A 116 -0.71 2.35 5.13
CA VAL A 116 -1.96 2.12 4.37
C VAL A 116 -3.15 2.03 5.32
N VAL A 117 -3.03 1.27 6.42
CA VAL A 117 -4.07 1.15 7.45
C VAL A 117 -4.36 2.51 8.08
N ASP A 118 -3.35 3.30 8.42
CA ASP A 118 -3.54 4.64 8.99
C ASP A 118 -4.30 5.55 8.02
N LYS A 119 -3.97 5.53 6.73
CA LYS A 119 -4.70 6.30 5.70
C LYS A 119 -6.13 5.82 5.49
N LEU A 120 -6.40 4.52 5.64
CA LEU A 120 -7.76 3.96 5.64
C LEU A 120 -8.58 4.55 6.80
N TRP A 121 -8.04 4.54 8.02
CA TRP A 121 -8.71 5.09 9.20
C TRP A 121 -8.93 6.61 9.11
N GLN A 122 -7.98 7.35 8.53
CA GLN A 122 -8.09 8.79 8.27
C GLN A 122 -9.10 9.15 7.14
N GLY A 123 -9.55 8.15 6.37
CA GLY A 123 -10.43 8.34 5.21
C GLY A 123 -9.71 8.95 3.99
N MET A 124 -8.38 8.80 3.93
CA MET A 124 -7.51 9.27 2.85
C MET A 124 -7.16 8.17 1.83
N PHE A 125 -7.40 6.91 2.18
CA PHE A 125 -7.36 5.78 1.26
C PHE A 125 -8.77 5.45 0.78
N ASN A 126 -9.03 5.60 -0.52
CA ASN A 126 -10.36 5.51 -1.14
C ASN A 126 -10.56 4.20 -1.92
N LYS A 127 -10.19 3.08 -1.32
CA LYS A 127 -10.47 1.73 -1.83
C LYS A 127 -11.27 0.95 -0.81
N GLU A 128 -11.87 -0.14 -1.25
CA GLU A 128 -12.57 -1.06 -0.35
C GLU A 128 -11.58 -1.65 0.66
N SER A 129 -11.94 -1.60 1.95
CA SER A 129 -11.10 -2.16 3.02
C SER A 129 -10.85 -3.66 2.87
N LYS A 130 -11.73 -4.38 2.15
CA LYS A 130 -11.53 -5.79 1.80
C LYS A 130 -10.24 -6.01 1.01
N LEU A 131 -9.91 -5.13 0.06
CA LEU A 131 -8.67 -5.21 -0.70
C LEU A 131 -7.44 -5.15 0.22
N LEU A 132 -7.51 -4.32 1.26
CA LEU A 132 -6.45 -4.23 2.25
C LEU A 132 -6.36 -5.48 3.12
N VAL A 133 -7.48 -6.07 3.51
CA VAL A 133 -7.49 -7.37 4.23
C VAL A 133 -6.83 -8.46 3.38
N ASP A 134 -7.23 -8.57 2.10
CA ASP A 134 -6.70 -9.58 1.19
C ASP A 134 -5.19 -9.38 0.95
N PHE A 135 -4.74 -8.12 0.82
CA PHE A 135 -3.33 -7.77 0.74
C PHE A 135 -2.55 -8.24 1.98
N ILE A 136 -3.02 -7.91 3.19
CA ILE A 136 -2.34 -8.26 4.44
C ILE A 136 -2.26 -9.79 4.62
N ILE A 137 -3.34 -10.51 4.29
CA ILE A 137 -3.37 -11.98 4.35
C ILE A 137 -2.32 -12.59 3.41
N GLN A 138 -2.17 -12.06 2.20
CA GLN A 138 -1.15 -12.54 1.26
C GLN A 138 0.27 -12.27 1.76
N LEU A 139 0.55 -11.10 2.34
CA LEU A 139 1.86 -10.81 2.95
C LEU A 139 2.18 -11.78 4.09
N ILE A 140 1.22 -12.09 4.96
CA ILE A 140 1.40 -13.07 6.04
C ILE A 140 1.66 -14.46 5.46
N ALA A 141 0.93 -14.85 4.41
CA ALA A 141 1.12 -16.13 3.75
C ALA A 141 2.53 -16.26 3.13
N GLN A 142 3.01 -15.22 2.45
CA GLN A 142 4.38 -15.18 1.91
C GLN A 142 5.42 -15.28 3.06
N SER A 143 5.27 -14.47 4.11
CA SER A 143 6.20 -14.46 5.25
C SER A 143 6.29 -15.82 5.95
N LYS A 144 5.15 -16.52 6.12
CA LYS A 144 5.10 -17.84 6.77
C LYS A 144 5.78 -18.93 5.94
N ARG A 145 5.69 -18.88 4.61
CA ARG A 145 6.35 -19.86 3.73
C ARG A 145 7.86 -19.83 3.89
N ARG A 146 8.43 -18.63 4.06
CA ARG A 146 9.89 -18.43 4.20
C ARG A 146 10.48 -18.99 5.51
N SER A 147 9.66 -19.24 6.54
CA SER A 147 10.05 -19.94 7.78
C SER A 147 11.27 -19.37 8.54
N GLN A 148 11.58 -18.06 8.40
CA GLN A 148 12.81 -17.46 8.97
C GLN A 148 12.65 -16.82 10.37
N GLY A 149 11.60 -17.16 11.12
CA GLY A 149 11.43 -16.62 12.49
C GLY A 149 11.16 -15.11 12.54
N LEU A 150 10.62 -14.53 11.46
CA LEU A 150 10.16 -13.15 11.43
C LEU A 150 9.03 -12.95 12.45
N SER A 151 9.09 -11.89 13.26
CA SER A 151 7.93 -11.45 14.02
C SER A 151 6.86 -10.95 13.04
N LEU A 152 5.65 -11.48 13.17
CA LEU A 152 4.49 -11.10 12.36
C LEU A 152 3.56 -10.14 13.12
N ASP A 153 3.92 -9.74 14.32
CA ASP A 153 3.03 -9.00 15.23
C ASP A 153 2.55 -7.69 14.61
N ALA A 154 3.46 -6.95 13.95
CA ALA A 154 3.14 -5.70 13.29
C ALA A 154 2.10 -5.87 12.16
N VAL A 155 2.24 -6.92 11.34
CA VAL A 155 1.32 -7.17 10.22
C VAL A 155 0.01 -7.79 10.68
N TYR A 156 0.02 -8.59 11.75
CA TYR A 156 -1.20 -9.08 12.41
C TYR A 156 -1.99 -7.94 13.06
N HIS A 157 -1.32 -7.01 13.73
CA HIS A 157 -1.96 -5.82 14.26
C HIS A 157 -2.59 -4.95 13.15
N CYS A 158 -1.94 -4.84 11.98
CA CYS A 158 -2.52 -4.20 10.80
C CYS A 158 -3.79 -4.92 10.31
N LEU A 159 -3.77 -6.25 10.28
CA LEU A 159 -4.92 -7.09 9.92
C LEU A 159 -6.10 -6.83 10.86
N ASN A 160 -5.85 -6.91 12.18
CA ASN A 160 -6.87 -6.73 13.21
C ASN A 160 -7.48 -5.33 13.16
N ARG A 161 -6.67 -4.29 12.97
CA ARG A 161 -7.16 -2.91 12.77
C ARG A 161 -8.00 -2.75 11.51
N THR A 162 -7.69 -3.46 10.44
CA THR A 162 -8.45 -3.38 9.18
C THR A 162 -9.78 -4.12 9.29
N ILE A 163 -9.78 -5.28 9.95
CA ILE A 163 -11.00 -6.02 10.30
C ILE A 163 -11.89 -5.15 11.21
N LEU A 164 -11.32 -4.59 12.28
CA LEU A 164 -12.05 -3.69 13.17
C LEU A 164 -12.66 -2.50 12.41
N TYR A 165 -11.93 -1.93 11.45
CA TYR A 165 -12.44 -0.86 10.59
C TYR A 165 -13.69 -1.30 9.80
N GLN A 166 -13.70 -2.53 9.26
CA GLN A 166 -14.86 -3.07 8.54
C GLN A 166 -16.08 -3.17 9.45
N PHE A 167 -15.92 -3.78 10.62
CA PHE A 167 -17.06 -4.12 11.48
C PHE A 167 -17.53 -2.97 12.39
N SER A 168 -16.69 -1.97 12.65
CA SER A 168 -17.05 -0.83 13.51
C SER A 168 -17.91 0.24 12.82
N ARG A 169 -18.11 0.14 11.50
CA ARG A 169 -18.86 1.15 10.72
C ARG A 169 -20.34 0.80 10.62
N PRO A 170 -21.22 1.81 10.51
CA PRO A 170 -22.64 1.58 10.31
C PRO A 170 -22.92 1.08 8.88
N HIS A 171 -23.59 -0.07 8.76
CA HIS A 171 -23.99 -0.68 7.48
C HIS A 171 -25.49 -0.47 7.25
N LYS A 172 -25.86 0.73 6.78
CA LYS A 172 -27.26 1.18 6.67
C LYS A 172 -27.91 0.83 5.33
N THR A 173 -27.10 0.60 4.29
CA THR A 173 -27.61 0.34 2.93
C THR A 173 -27.43 -1.13 2.54
N VAL A 174 -28.26 -1.62 1.61
CA VAL A 174 -28.13 -3.00 1.10
C VAL A 174 -26.74 -3.28 0.52
N PRO A 175 -26.12 -2.40 -0.30
CA PRO A 175 -24.74 -2.62 -0.75
C PRO A 175 -23.73 -2.76 0.38
N GLN A 176 -23.88 -1.96 1.46
CA GLN A 176 -23.02 -2.07 2.64
C GLN A 176 -23.21 -3.40 3.37
N GLN A 177 -24.44 -3.91 3.46
CA GLN A 177 -24.73 -5.21 4.07
C GLN A 177 -24.17 -6.37 3.24
N VAL A 178 -24.24 -6.30 1.90
CA VAL A 178 -23.62 -7.30 1.02
C VAL A 178 -22.10 -7.30 1.19
N ALA A 179 -21.46 -6.13 1.17
CA ALA A 179 -20.01 -6.02 1.40
C ALA A 179 -19.58 -6.56 2.78
N LEU A 180 -20.45 -6.43 3.79
CA LEU A 180 -20.23 -7.00 5.13
C LEU A 180 -20.26 -8.54 5.09
N LEU A 181 -21.21 -9.14 4.37
CA LEU A 181 -21.27 -10.59 4.19
C LEU A 181 -20.02 -11.13 3.50
N ASP A 182 -19.53 -10.43 2.49
CA ASP A 182 -18.27 -10.78 1.82
C ASP A 182 -17.07 -10.69 2.77
N SER A 183 -17.04 -9.66 3.62
CA SER A 183 -15.99 -9.50 4.64
C SER A 183 -16.03 -10.63 5.68
N LEU A 184 -17.22 -11.03 6.14
CA LEU A 184 -17.40 -12.19 7.03
C LEU A 184 -16.95 -13.51 6.37
N ARG A 185 -17.19 -13.66 5.08
CA ARG A 185 -16.73 -14.82 4.32
C ARG A 185 -15.21 -14.88 4.28
N VAL A 186 -14.52 -13.76 4.08
CA VAL A 186 -13.05 -13.69 4.15
C VAL A 186 -12.54 -14.14 5.52
N LEU A 187 -13.18 -13.71 6.62
CA LEU A 187 -12.82 -14.17 7.97
C LEU A 187 -12.97 -15.69 8.12
N THR A 188 -14.08 -16.23 7.61
CA THR A 188 -14.39 -17.67 7.71
C THR A 188 -13.39 -18.52 6.94
N VAL A 189 -13.03 -18.10 5.72
CA VAL A 189 -12.03 -18.78 4.88
C VAL A 189 -10.64 -18.75 5.53
N ASN A 190 -10.28 -17.63 6.15
CA ASN A 190 -8.97 -17.41 6.74
C ASN A 190 -8.95 -17.60 8.28
N ARG A 191 -9.92 -18.34 8.82
CA ARG A 191 -10.15 -18.44 10.28
C ARG A 191 -8.92 -18.90 11.06
N ASN A 192 -8.11 -19.81 10.50
CA ASN A 192 -6.93 -20.34 11.17
C ASN A 192 -5.79 -19.32 11.22
N LEU A 193 -5.77 -18.36 10.29
CA LEU A 193 -4.81 -17.28 10.29
C LEU A 193 -5.25 -16.17 11.24
N ILE A 194 -6.54 -15.83 11.22
CA ILE A 194 -7.12 -14.68 11.94
C ILE A 194 -7.44 -15.01 13.40
N LEU A 195 -8.00 -16.18 13.68
CA LEU A 195 -8.34 -16.65 15.03
C LEU A 195 -7.31 -17.67 15.55
N GLY A 196 -6.18 -17.78 14.84
CA GLY A 196 -5.13 -18.72 15.18
C GLY A 196 -4.28 -18.24 16.34
N PRO A 197 -3.51 -19.15 16.97
CA PRO A 197 -2.67 -18.85 18.11
C PRO A 197 -1.44 -18.02 17.74
N GLY A 198 -1.32 -17.50 16.52
CA GLY A 198 -0.29 -16.55 16.08
C GLY A 198 -0.79 -15.11 16.00
N ASN A 199 -2.08 -14.88 16.26
CA ASN A 199 -2.73 -13.58 16.26
C ASN A 199 -3.34 -13.33 17.64
N HIS A 200 -2.52 -12.86 18.58
CA HIS A 200 -2.85 -12.85 20.00
C HIS A 200 -3.20 -11.45 20.57
N ASP A 201 -3.00 -10.38 19.78
CA ASP A 201 -3.18 -8.98 20.19
C ASP A 201 -4.13 -8.20 19.26
#